data_AF-K1RBM9-F1
#
_entry.id   AF-K1RBM9-F1
#
_cell.length_a   1.000
_cell.length_b   1.000
_cell.length_c   1.000
_cell.angle_alpha   90.00
_cell.angle_beta   90.00
_cell.angle_gamma   90.00
#
_symmetry.space_group_name_H-M   'P 1'
#
loop_
_entity.id
_entity.type
_entity.pdbx_description
1 polymer ?
#
loop_
_entity_poly.entity_id
_entity_poly.type
_entity_poly.pdbx_seq_one_letter_code
_entity_poly.pdbx_strand_id
1 'polypeptide(L)'
;QRPSKVIYDRAGSAIATATTADFNWDEIFEGADWFHFTGITPALGDNVAEICLEACKAAKAKGITVSCDLNYRNKLWSKKKPDRLWASFANM
;
A
#
# COMPACT_ATOMS: atom_id res chain seq x y z
N GLN A 1 7.45 -5.48 -30.95
CA GLN A 1 6.89 -6.33 -29.88
C GLN A 1 5.43 -5.91 -29.65
N ARG A 2 4.44 -6.80 -29.79
CA ARG A 2 3.05 -6.47 -29.45
C ARG A 2 2.95 -6.36 -27.93
N PRO A 3 2.47 -5.23 -27.35
CA PRO A 3 2.26 -5.18 -25.91
C PRO A 3 1.20 -6.22 -25.54
N SER A 4 1.57 -7.15 -24.66
CA SER A 4 0.62 -8.08 -24.05
C SER A 4 -0.45 -7.28 -23.32
N LYS A 5 -1.71 -7.39 -23.77
CA LYS A 5 -2.85 -6.79 -23.08
C LYS A 5 -3.15 -7.63 -21.84
N VAL A 6 -2.79 -7.13 -20.67
CA VAL A 6 -3.16 -7.77 -19.39
C VAL A 6 -4.60 -7.42 -19.06
N ILE A 7 -5.41 -8.45 -18.78
CA ILE A 7 -6.76 -8.32 -18.22
C ILE A 7 -6.64 -8.54 -16.72
N TYR A 8 -7.05 -7.55 -15.93
CA TYR A 8 -7.01 -7.65 -14.47
C TYR A 8 -8.39 -8.05 -13.94
N ASP A 9 -8.49 -9.27 -13.44
CA ASP A 9 -9.64 -9.77 -12.70
C ASP A 9 -9.27 -9.91 -11.22
N ARG A 10 -9.34 -8.80 -10.49
CA ARG A 10 -8.92 -8.71 -9.08
C ARG A 10 -9.91 -7.97 -8.18
N ALA A 11 -11.00 -7.50 -8.76
CA ALA A 11 -12.08 -6.89 -7.99
C ALA A 11 -12.70 -7.95 -7.08
N GLY A 12 -13.02 -7.59 -5.84
CA GLY A 12 -13.55 -8.54 -4.86
C GLY A 12 -12.55 -9.60 -4.36
N SER A 13 -11.26 -9.47 -4.68
CA SER A 13 -10.22 -10.31 -4.05
C SER A 13 -10.14 -10.05 -2.55
N ALA A 14 -9.66 -11.03 -1.78
CA ALA A 14 -9.57 -10.94 -0.32
C ALA A 14 -8.86 -9.68 0.17
N ILE A 15 -7.74 -9.30 -0.46
CA ILE A 15 -7.03 -8.06 -0.12
C ILE A 15 -7.81 -6.80 -0.48
N ALA A 16 -8.59 -6.83 -1.58
CA ALA A 16 -9.42 -5.69 -1.97
C ALA A 16 -10.58 -5.46 -0.99
N THR A 17 -10.98 -6.48 -0.22
CA THR A 17 -12.02 -6.42 0.81
C THR A 17 -11.47 -6.36 2.23
N ALA A 18 -10.14 -6.39 2.41
CA ALA A 18 -9.53 -6.39 3.73
C ALA A 18 -9.75 -5.05 4.46
N THR A 19 -9.65 -5.11 5.79
CA THR A 19 -9.77 -3.99 6.71
C THR A 19 -8.54 -3.90 7.61
N THR A 20 -8.38 -2.78 8.31
CA THR A 20 -7.27 -2.59 9.27
C THR A 20 -7.29 -3.63 10.39
N ALA A 21 -8.47 -4.12 10.78
CA ALA A 21 -8.63 -5.15 11.79
C ALA A 21 -8.03 -6.52 11.40
N ASP A 22 -7.77 -6.76 10.11
CA ASP A 22 -7.19 -8.02 9.64
C ASP A 22 -5.67 -8.12 9.88
N PHE A 23 -5.03 -7.03 10.31
CA PHE A 23 -3.57 -6.96 10.45
C PHE A 23 -3.14 -6.46 11.83
N ASN A 24 -2.61 -7.36 12.65
CA ASN A 24 -1.95 -6.99 13.90
C ASN A 24 -0.50 -6.55 13.64
N TRP A 25 -0.30 -5.25 13.35
CA TRP A 25 1.03 -4.73 13.01
C TRP A 25 2.07 -4.84 14.14
N ASP A 26 1.63 -4.90 15.40
CA ASP A 26 2.56 -5.08 16.51
C ASP A 26 3.22 -6.46 16.50
N GLU A 27 2.43 -7.49 16.21
CA GLU A 27 2.87 -8.88 16.06
C GLU A 27 3.60 -9.11 14.74
N ILE A 28 3.04 -8.59 13.63
CA ILE A 28 3.64 -8.72 12.29
C ILE A 28 5.06 -8.13 12.24
N PHE A 29 5.30 -7.05 12.99
CA PHE A 29 6.60 -6.38 13.02
C PHE A 29 7.53 -6.83 14.16
N GLU A 30 7.18 -7.88 14.90
CA GLU A 30 8.08 -8.43 15.91
C GLU A 30 9.37 -8.95 15.25
N GLY A 31 10.51 -8.39 15.64
CA GLY A 31 11.84 -8.75 15.09
C GLY A 31 12.08 -8.32 13.64
N ALA A 32 11.21 -7.50 13.05
CA ALA A 32 11.39 -6.99 11.69
C ALA A 32 12.30 -5.76 11.68
N ASP A 33 13.27 -5.74 10.76
CA ASP A 33 14.15 -4.56 10.56
C ASP A 33 13.69 -3.67 9.39
N TRP A 34 12.87 -4.22 8.49
CA TRP A 34 12.46 -3.56 7.25
C TRP A 34 11.02 -3.87 6.86
N PHE A 35 10.29 -2.84 6.47
CA PHE A 35 8.98 -2.93 5.82
C PHE A 35 9.04 -2.36 4.38
N HIS A 36 8.54 -3.12 3.41
CA HIS A 36 8.47 -2.70 2.02
C HIS A 36 7.04 -2.80 1.50
N PHE A 37 6.61 -1.79 0.75
CA PHE A 37 5.34 -1.82 0.02
C PHE A 37 5.47 -1.15 -1.35
N THR A 38 4.47 -1.35 -2.20
CA THR A 38 4.42 -0.69 -3.51
C THR A 38 3.20 0.20 -3.62
N GLY A 39 3.26 1.21 -4.49
CA GLY A 39 2.14 2.10 -4.78
C GLY A 39 0.94 1.39 -5.41
N ILE A 40 1.03 0.14 -5.86
CA ILE A 40 -0.13 -0.59 -6.38
C ILE A 40 -1.14 -0.88 -5.27
N THR A 41 -0.69 -1.32 -4.09
CA THR A 41 -1.56 -1.73 -2.99
C THR A 41 -2.47 -0.61 -2.51
N PRO A 42 -1.99 0.59 -2.13
CA PRO A 42 -2.86 1.70 -1.75
C PRO A 42 -3.70 2.23 -2.93
N ALA A 43 -3.39 1.84 -4.17
CA ALA A 43 -4.18 2.20 -5.35
C ALA A 43 -5.37 1.29 -5.61
N LEU A 44 -5.49 0.14 -4.93
CA LEU A 44 -6.60 -0.78 -5.16
C LEU A 44 -7.91 -0.29 -4.51
N GLY A 45 -7.84 0.54 -3.46
CA GLY A 45 -9.00 1.05 -2.74
C GLY A 45 -8.63 1.89 -1.51
N ASP A 46 -9.59 2.63 -0.97
CA ASP A 46 -9.39 3.49 0.20
C ASP A 46 -9.08 2.66 1.47
N ASN A 47 -9.69 1.47 1.61
CA ASN A 47 -9.45 0.54 2.71
C ASN A 47 -7.99 0.05 2.76
N VAL A 48 -7.42 -0.35 1.62
CA VAL A 48 -6.02 -0.80 1.56
C VAL A 48 -5.03 0.36 1.61
N ALA A 49 -5.43 1.57 1.21
CA ALA A 49 -4.64 2.76 1.44
C ALA A 49 -4.50 3.06 2.95
N GLU A 50 -5.57 2.88 3.71
CA GLU A 50 -5.58 3.02 5.17
C GLU A 50 -4.72 1.92 5.84
N ILE A 51 -4.86 0.66 5.41
CA ILE A 51 -4.01 -0.46 5.87
C ILE A 51 -2.52 -0.14 5.66
N CYS A 52 -2.13 0.31 4.46
CA CYS A 52 -0.74 0.68 4.18
C CYS A 52 -0.26 1.86 5.05
N LEU A 53 -1.14 2.81 5.35
CA LEU A 53 -0.82 3.94 6.22
C LEU A 53 -0.59 3.50 7.67
N GLU A 54 -1.41 2.59 8.20
CA GLU A 54 -1.21 2.03 9.55
C GLU A 54 0.08 1.22 9.64
N ALA A 55 0.38 0.40 8.62
CA ALA A 55 1.64 -0.33 8.54
C ALA A 55 2.85 0.62 8.59
N CYS A 56 2.82 1.71 7.81
CA CYS A 56 3.91 2.69 7.81
C CYS A 56 4.07 3.37 9.17
N LYS A 57 2.96 3.74 9.84
CA LYS A 57 2.99 4.34 11.19
C LYS A 57 3.57 3.37 12.22
N ALA A 58 3.13 2.12 12.20
CA ALA A 58 3.59 1.09 13.14
C ALA A 58 5.08 0.76 12.93
N ALA A 59 5.52 0.62 11.68
CA ALA A 59 6.93 0.42 11.35
C ALA A 59 7.79 1.58 11.88
N LYS A 60 7.39 2.82 11.60
CA LYS A 60 8.10 4.02 12.08
C LYS A 60 8.15 4.10 13.61
N ALA A 61 7.06 3.78 14.29
CA ALA A 61 7.01 3.76 15.76
C ALA A 61 7.99 2.75 16.38
N LYS A 62 8.29 1.66 15.67
CA LYS A 62 9.24 0.62 16.07
C LYS A 62 10.67 0.84 15.56
N GLY A 63 10.93 1.93 14.83
CA GLY A 63 12.25 2.21 14.24
C GLY A 63 12.60 1.32 13.04
N ILE A 64 11.60 0.69 12.43
CA ILE A 64 11.75 -0.19 11.28
C ILE A 64 11.95 0.64 10.02
N THR A 65 12.90 0.25 9.17
CA THR A 65 13.16 0.95 7.91
C THR A 65 11.98 0.76 6.96
N VAL A 66 11.43 1.84 6.41
CA VAL A 66 10.34 1.77 5.43
C VAL A 66 10.89 2.08 4.04
N SER A 67 10.54 1.24 3.06
CA SER A 67 10.83 1.50 1.63
C SER A 67 9.57 1.38 0.78
N CYS A 68 9.51 2.17 -0.29
CA CYS A 68 8.37 2.18 -1.20
C CYS A 68 8.83 2.17 -2.66
N ASP A 69 8.30 1.24 -3.46
CA ASP A 69 8.32 1.35 -4.92
C ASP A 69 7.02 1.98 -5.39
N LEU A 70 7.09 3.18 -5.97
CA LEU A 70 5.91 3.92 -6.44
C LEU A 70 5.07 3.14 -7.46
N ASN A 71 5.69 2.25 -8.25
CA ASN A 71 5.06 1.36 -9.24
C ASN A 71 3.83 1.97 -9.91
N TYR A 72 3.99 3.17 -10.49
CA TYR A 72 2.87 3.98 -10.94
C TYR A 72 2.08 3.29 -12.06
N ARG A 73 0.77 3.13 -11.84
CA ARG A 73 -0.19 2.57 -12.81
C ARG A 73 -1.32 3.55 -13.04
N ASN A 74 -1.28 4.26 -14.17
CA ASN A 74 -2.27 5.26 -14.56
C ASN A 74 -3.73 4.75 -14.51
N LYS A 75 -3.98 3.45 -14.75
CA LYS A 75 -5.32 2.85 -14.73
C LYS A 75 -5.88 2.61 -13.32
N LEU A 76 -5.02 2.64 -12.29
CA LEU A 76 -5.43 2.43 -10.90
C LEU A 76 -5.73 3.73 -10.18
N TRP A 77 -4.98 4.79 -10.51
CA TRP A 77 -5.09 6.06 -9.82
C TRP A 77 -6.09 6.99 -10.50
N SER A 78 -7.11 7.47 -9.76
CA SER A 78 -7.91 8.61 -10.21
C SER A 78 -7.08 9.91 -10.07
N LYS A 79 -7.10 10.81 -11.06
CA LYS A 79 -6.23 12.00 -11.13
C LYS A 79 -6.26 12.96 -9.92
N LYS A 80 -7.21 12.81 -8.97
CA LYS A 80 -7.41 13.73 -7.83
C LYS A 80 -6.89 13.21 -6.48
N LYS A 81 -6.61 11.92 -6.34
CA LYS A 81 -6.19 11.30 -5.06
C LYS A 81 -4.67 11.14 -4.83
N PRO A 82 -3.77 11.22 -5.85
CA PRO A 82 -2.33 11.09 -5.66
C PRO A 82 -1.69 11.98 -4.63
N ASP A 83 -2.00 13.26 -4.70
CA ASP A 83 -1.09 14.22 -4.10
C ASP A 83 -1.15 14.16 -2.57
N ARG A 84 -2.30 13.82 -1.98
CA ARG A 84 -2.51 13.83 -0.52
C ARG A 84 -2.00 12.59 0.21
N LEU A 85 -2.24 11.40 -0.34
CA LEU A 85 -1.77 10.14 0.24
C LEU A 85 -0.23 10.03 0.08
N TRP A 86 0.34 10.55 -1.01
CA TRP A 86 1.77 10.41 -1.30
C TRP A 86 2.56 11.44 -0.50
N ALA A 87 2.00 12.64 -0.28
CA ALA A 87 2.55 13.57 0.70
C ALA A 87 2.58 12.98 2.11
N SER A 88 1.64 12.08 2.43
CA SER A 88 1.64 11.38 3.72
C SER A 88 2.76 10.33 3.77
N PHE A 89 2.97 9.54 2.70
CA PHE A 89 4.07 8.56 2.64
C PHE A 89 5.48 9.18 2.50
N ALA A 90 5.61 10.32 1.80
CA ALA A 90 6.90 10.96 1.53
C ALA A 90 7.46 11.75 2.71
N ASN A 91 6.60 12.14 3.66
CA ASN A 91 6.99 12.86 4.89
C ASN A 91 7.06 11.93 6.12
N MET A 92 6.92 10.61 5.93
CA MET A 92 7.12 9.58 6.95
C MET A 92 8.53 9.05 6.90
#